data_AF-A0AAP2F1G0-F1
#
_entry.id   AF-A0AAP2F1G0-F1
#
_cell.length_a   1.000
_cell.length_b   1.000
_cell.length_c   1.000
_cell.angle_alpha   90.00
_cell.angle_beta   90.00
_cell.angle_gamma   90.00
#
_symmetry.space_group_name_H-M   'P 1'
#
loop_
_entity.id
_entity.type
_entity.pdbx_description
1 polymer ?
#
loop_
_entity_poly.entity_id
_entity_poly.type
_entity_poly.pdbx_seq_one_letter_code
_entity_poly.pdbx_strand_id
1 'polypeptide(L)'
;MPKSDKRRKITFYLNPEGSAADRYACDAIERMPQGDRGGFWRAALLAGFALGKQDDRLPHMLAAQLTEYSTFEEMVLVMKAVFPEAMSSFGERRTAEPAAVRIVSEMKEENGEDETLKNARAMFGGNP
;
A
#
# COMPACT_ATOMS: atom_id res chain seq x y z
N MET A 1 -25.97 -25.04 5.64
CA MET A 1 -25.31 -24.29 6.74
C MET A 1 -24.72 -23.02 6.14
N PRO A 2 -24.96 -21.83 6.69
CA PRO A 2 -24.31 -20.62 6.19
C PRO A 2 -22.79 -20.78 6.31
N LYS A 3 -22.04 -20.47 5.24
CA LYS A 3 -20.58 -20.47 5.28
C LYS A 3 -20.14 -19.53 6.41
N SER A 4 -19.32 -20.03 7.34
CA SER A 4 -18.73 -19.19 8.37
C SER A 4 -17.91 -18.08 7.69
N ASP A 5 -18.11 -16.84 8.14
CA ASP A 5 -17.27 -15.74 7.72
C ASP A 5 -15.83 -16.00 8.19
N LYS A 6 -14.91 -16.15 7.23
CA LYS A 6 -13.50 -16.44 7.50
C LYS A 6 -12.68 -15.18 7.72
N ARG A 7 -13.28 -13.99 7.57
CA ARG A 7 -12.58 -12.70 7.69
C ARG A 7 -12.19 -12.45 9.14
N ARG A 8 -11.02 -11.85 9.32
CA ARG A 8 -10.50 -11.42 10.63
C ARG A 8 -10.77 -9.93 10.80
N LYS A 9 -11.37 -9.56 11.93
CA LYS A 9 -11.47 -8.16 12.35
C LYS A 9 -10.11 -7.73 12.92
N ILE A 10 -9.57 -6.65 12.39
CA ILE A 10 -8.35 -5.99 12.87
C ILE A 10 -8.77 -4.63 13.41
N THR A 11 -8.24 -4.22 14.56
CA THR A 11 -8.58 -2.94 15.19
C THR A 11 -7.34 -2.37 15.85
N PHE A 12 -7.09 -1.09 15.60
CA PHE A 12 -6.05 -0.28 16.23
C PHE A 12 -6.59 1.14 16.40
N TYR A 13 -5.92 1.92 17.23
CA TYR A 13 -6.27 3.30 17.51
C TYR A 13 -5.24 4.23 16.87
N LEU A 14 -5.72 5.35 16.35
CA LEU A 14 -4.89 6.47 15.91
C LEU A 14 -5.05 7.61 16.91
N ASN A 15 -3.95 8.29 17.23
CA ASN A 15 -3.90 9.45 18.09
C ASN A 15 -3.54 10.70 17.27
N PRO A 16 -4.51 11.35 16.61
CA PRO A 16 -4.24 12.51 15.76
C PRO A 16 -3.60 13.66 16.55
N GLU A 17 -3.89 13.82 17.85
CA GLU A 17 -3.28 14.86 18.66
C GLU A 17 -1.79 14.61 18.95
N GLY A 18 -1.38 13.34 19.06
CA GLY A 18 -0.01 12.95 19.42
C GLY A 18 0.90 12.58 18.25
N SER A 19 0.36 12.36 17.04
CA SER A 19 1.12 11.89 15.87
C SER A 19 0.65 12.61 14.61
N ALA A 20 1.59 13.23 13.88
CA ALA A 20 1.29 13.89 12.60
C ALA A 20 0.85 12.89 11.52
N ALA A 21 1.39 11.68 11.54
CA ALA A 21 1.00 10.60 10.63
C ALA A 21 -0.43 10.13 10.90
N ASP A 22 -0.79 10.00 12.19
CA ASP A 22 -2.14 9.62 12.62
C ASP A 22 -3.15 10.70 12.23
N ARG A 23 -2.79 11.97 12.42
CA ARG A 23 -3.59 13.13 11.99
C ARG A 23 -3.82 13.12 10.48
N TYR A 24 -2.76 12.96 9.70
CA TYR A 24 -2.85 12.85 8.25
C TYR A 24 -3.78 11.69 7.83
N ALA A 25 -3.62 10.52 8.44
CA ALA A 25 -4.44 9.36 8.14
C ALA A 25 -5.92 9.62 8.49
N CYS A 26 -6.22 10.21 9.65
CA CYS A 26 -7.57 10.61 10.03
C CYS A 26 -8.18 11.59 9.02
N ASP A 27 -7.47 12.66 8.67
CA ASP A 27 -7.93 13.68 7.72
C ASP A 27 -8.18 13.10 6.32
N ALA A 28 -7.29 12.23 5.85
CA ALA A 28 -7.42 11.56 4.55
C ALA A 28 -8.66 10.65 4.51
N ILE A 29 -8.95 9.95 5.61
CA ILE A 29 -10.13 9.09 5.74
C ILE A 29 -11.42 9.92 5.75
N GLU A 30 -11.44 11.04 6.46
CA GLU A 30 -12.61 11.92 6.55
C GLU A 30 -13.02 12.46 5.18
N ARG A 31 -12.04 12.79 4.33
CA ARG A 31 -12.24 13.28 2.96
C ARG A 31 -12.71 12.18 1.98
N MET A 32 -12.58 10.91 2.35
CA MET A 32 -12.94 9.79 1.48
C MET A 32 -14.41 9.39 1.62
N PRO A 33 -15.13 9.07 0.52
CA PRO A 33 -16.48 8.51 0.56
C PRO A 33 -16.54 7.26 1.44
N GLN A 34 -17.59 7.14 2.26
CA GLN A 34 -17.69 6.07 3.25
C GLN A 34 -17.59 4.66 2.65
N GLY A 35 -18.13 4.45 1.43
CA GLY A 35 -18.08 3.17 0.73
C GLY A 35 -16.66 2.72 0.34
N ASP A 36 -15.74 3.66 0.14
CA ASP A 36 -14.39 3.38 -0.36
C ASP A 36 -13.37 3.13 0.76
N ARG A 37 -13.67 3.64 1.96
CA ARG A 37 -12.76 3.59 3.14
C ARG A 37 -12.29 2.17 3.45
N GLY A 38 -13.21 1.20 3.47
CA GLY A 38 -12.88 -0.18 3.82
C GLY A 38 -11.92 -0.84 2.82
N GLY A 39 -12.11 -0.57 1.53
CA GLY A 39 -11.21 -1.05 0.47
C GLY A 39 -9.83 -0.41 0.58
N PHE A 40 -9.79 0.90 0.78
CA PHE A 40 -8.53 1.64 0.97
C PHE A 40 -7.76 1.17 2.21
N TRP A 41 -8.40 1.01 3.37
CA TRP A 41 -7.72 0.55 4.59
C TRP A 41 -7.10 -0.84 4.43
N ARG A 42 -7.80 -1.76 3.77
CA ARG A 42 -7.26 -3.09 3.47
C ARG A 42 -6.03 -2.98 2.57
N ALA A 43 -6.11 -2.16 1.51
CA ALA A 43 -4.97 -1.95 0.60
C ALA A 43 -3.78 -1.29 1.32
N ALA A 44 -4.01 -0.26 2.13
CA ALA A 44 -2.97 0.42 2.90
C ALA A 44 -2.26 -0.52 3.89
N LEU A 45 -3.03 -1.36 4.61
CA LEU A 45 -2.47 -2.36 5.51
C LEU A 45 -1.59 -3.37 4.75
N LEU A 46 -2.09 -3.92 3.63
CA LEU A 46 -1.36 -4.89 2.82
C LEU A 46 -0.12 -4.28 2.17
N ALA A 47 -0.16 -3.01 1.75
CA ALA A 47 0.99 -2.29 1.23
C ALA A 47 2.09 -2.15 2.31
N GLY A 48 1.70 -1.85 3.55
CA GLY A 48 2.63 -1.86 4.68
C GLY A 48 3.33 -3.21 4.87
N PHE A 49 2.58 -4.33 4.80
CA PHE A 49 3.19 -5.67 4.86
C PHE A 49 4.06 -6.00 3.65
N ALA A 50 3.69 -5.55 2.45
CA ALA A 50 4.50 -5.74 1.25
C ALA A 50 5.86 -5.03 1.36
N LEU A 51 5.87 -3.83 1.95
CA LEU A 51 7.08 -3.08 2.28
C LEU A 51 7.90 -3.78 3.36
N GLY A 52 7.27 -4.21 4.45
CA GLY A 52 7.93 -4.95 5.54
C GLY A 52 8.59 -6.24 5.06
N LYS A 53 7.98 -6.95 4.11
CA LYS A 53 8.57 -8.14 3.47
C LYS A 53 9.91 -7.85 2.78
N GLN A 54 10.14 -6.63 2.30
CA GLN A 54 11.43 -6.24 1.71
C GLN A 54 12.44 -5.84 2.79
N ASP A 55 12.01 -5.06 3.78
CA ASP A 55 12.78 -4.72 4.99
C ASP A 55 11.81 -4.30 6.10
N ASP A 56 11.91 -4.95 7.27
CA ASP A 56 10.97 -4.77 8.39
C ASP A 56 10.91 -3.32 8.92
N ARG A 57 11.94 -2.49 8.67
CA ARG A 57 12.00 -1.10 9.14
C ARG A 57 11.19 -0.15 8.26
N LEU A 58 10.93 -0.50 6.99
CA LEU A 58 10.31 0.41 6.02
C LEU A 58 8.92 0.90 6.42
N PRO A 59 8.00 0.04 6.89
CA PRO A 59 6.67 0.52 7.29
C PRO A 59 6.77 1.57 8.40
N HIS A 60 7.69 1.35 9.35
CA HIS A 60 7.92 2.26 10.46
C HIS A 60 8.57 3.58 10.01
N MET A 61 9.60 3.52 9.15
CA MET A 61 10.28 4.71 8.66
C MET A 61 9.37 5.59 7.80
N LEU A 62 8.57 4.99 6.91
CA LEU A 62 7.63 5.72 6.07
C LEU A 62 6.46 6.29 6.89
N ALA A 63 5.94 5.53 7.86
CA ALA A 63 4.92 6.04 8.77
C ALA A 63 5.43 7.20 9.62
N ALA A 64 6.67 7.11 10.14
CA ALA A 64 7.27 8.18 10.95
C ALA A 64 7.49 9.49 10.18
N GLN A 65 7.68 9.41 8.86
CA GLN A 65 7.84 10.59 8.00
C GLN A 65 6.53 11.12 7.42
N LEU A 66 5.40 10.42 7.64
CA LEU A 66 4.12 10.79 7.05
C LEU A 66 3.53 12.02 7.76
N THR A 67 3.25 13.05 6.97
CA THR A 67 2.66 14.32 7.34
C THR A 67 1.89 14.87 6.14
N GLU A 68 1.16 15.97 6.32
CA GLU A 68 0.49 16.68 5.22
C GLU A 68 1.47 17.25 4.16
N TYR A 69 2.75 17.41 4.50
CA TYR A 69 3.78 17.96 3.62
C TYR A 69 4.69 16.90 3.01
N SER A 70 4.49 15.62 3.36
CA SER A 70 5.35 14.55 2.89
C SER A 70 5.32 14.43 1.37
N THR A 71 6.51 14.34 0.80
CA THR A 71 6.71 14.32 -0.64
C THR A 71 7.17 12.96 -1.14
N PHE A 72 6.97 12.71 -2.43
CA PHE A 72 7.53 11.53 -3.09
C PHE A 72 9.06 11.47 -3.00
N GLU A 73 9.74 12.62 -3.03
CA GLU A 73 11.20 12.69 -2.94
C GLU A 73 11.71 12.17 -1.60
N GLU A 74 11.07 12.54 -0.49
CA GLU A 74 11.41 12.03 0.85
C GLU A 74 11.21 10.52 0.94
N MET A 75 10.12 10.00 0.36
CA MET A 75 9.90 8.55 0.29
C MET A 75 11.04 7.85 -0.48
N VAL A 76 11.48 8.41 -1.61
CA VAL A 76 12.61 7.89 -2.38
C VAL A 76 13.91 7.93 -1.58
N LEU A 77 14.14 8.97 -0.78
CA LEU A 77 15.31 9.07 0.08
C LEU A 77 15.32 7.98 1.16
N VAL A 78 14.17 7.67 1.78
CA VAL A 78 14.03 6.51 2.67
C VAL A 78 14.35 5.22 1.96
N MET A 79 13.79 5.01 0.76
CA MET A 79 14.05 3.80 -0.02
C MET A 79 15.53 3.65 -0.40
N LYS A 80 16.21 4.75 -0.74
CA LYS A 80 17.66 4.76 -1.00
C LYS A 80 18.48 4.43 0.24
N ALA A 81 18.06 4.91 1.41
CA ALA A 81 18.76 4.62 2.67
C ALA A 81 18.63 3.13 3.05
N VAL A 82 17.50 2.49 2.73
CA VAL A 82 17.26 1.07 3.02
C VAL A 82 17.84 0.15 1.94
N PHE A 83 17.76 0.53 0.66
CA PHE A 83 18.22 -0.27 -0.49
C PHE A 83 19.13 0.53 -1.45
N PRO A 84 20.34 0.91 -1.02
CA PRO A 84 21.22 1.74 -1.82
C PRO A 84 21.59 1.10 -3.18
N GLU A 85 21.86 -0.20 -3.19
CA GLU A 85 22.26 -0.95 -4.39
C GLU A 85 21.10 -1.12 -5.39
N ALA A 86 19.90 -1.46 -4.88
CA ALA A 86 18.73 -1.65 -5.73
C ALA A 86 18.33 -0.33 -6.40
N MET A 87 18.39 0.78 -5.68
CA MET A 87 18.06 2.11 -6.19
C MET A 87 19.10 2.64 -7.17
N SER A 88 20.37 2.28 -7.01
CA SER A 88 21.43 2.61 -7.98
C SER A 88 21.23 1.89 -9.32
N SER A 89 20.79 0.63 -9.29
CA SER A 89 20.49 -0.15 -10.51
C SER A 89 19.15 0.18 -11.18
N PHE A 90 18.27 0.94 -10.51
CA PHE A 90 16.92 1.27 -10.99
C PHE A 90 16.94 2.15 -12.25
N GLY A 91 17.98 2.97 -12.41
CA GLY A 91 18.18 3.80 -13.61
C GLY A 91 18.55 3.00 -14.86
N GLU A 92 19.14 1.81 -14.69
CA GLU A 92 19.72 1.01 -15.78
C GLU A 92 18.72 -0.01 -16.37
N ARG A 93 17.68 -0.42 -15.62
CA ARG A 93 16.68 -1.42 -16.05
C ARG A 93 15.45 -0.85 -16.76
N ARG A 94 15.61 0.12 -17.68
CA ARG A 94 14.47 0.74 -18.40
C ARG A 94 13.89 -0.08 -19.58
N THR A 95 14.26 -1.34 -19.76
CA THR A 95 13.79 -2.18 -20.88
C THR A 95 12.77 -3.26 -20.50
N ALA A 96 12.24 -3.26 -19.27
CA ALA A 96 11.19 -4.20 -18.88
C ALA A 96 9.79 -3.59 -19.05
N GLU A 97 8.83 -4.42 -19.48
CA GLU A 97 7.40 -4.12 -19.51
C GLU A 97 6.92 -3.44 -18.23
N PRO A 98 5.85 -2.60 -18.29
CA PRO A 98 5.37 -1.87 -17.12
C PRO A 98 5.12 -2.84 -15.97
N ALA A 99 5.66 -2.55 -14.79
CA ALA A 99 5.53 -3.41 -13.60
C ALA A 99 4.05 -3.75 -13.29
N ALA A 100 3.14 -2.83 -13.58
CA ALA A 100 1.69 -3.06 -13.48
C ALA A 100 1.21 -4.24 -14.35
N VAL A 101 1.73 -4.39 -15.58
CA VAL A 101 1.36 -5.50 -16.49
C VAL A 101 1.87 -6.83 -15.96
N ARG A 102 3.11 -6.88 -15.46
CA ARG A 102 3.69 -8.10 -14.87
C ARG A 102 2.97 -8.54 -13.61
N ILE A 103 2.74 -7.63 -12.67
CA ILE A 103 2.00 -7.90 -11.41
C ILE A 103 0.61 -8.46 -11.72
N VAL A 104 -0.12 -7.87 -12.67
CA VAL A 104 -1.46 -8.34 -13.06
C VAL A 104 -1.42 -9.73 -13.71
N SER A 105 -0.36 -10.05 -14.46
CA SER A 105 -0.19 -11.33 -15.15
C SER A 105 0.24 -12.48 -14.24
N GLU A 106 1.10 -12.24 -13.24
CA GLU A 106 1.62 -13.24 -12.31
C GLU A 106 0.61 -13.58 -11.20
N MET A 107 -0.30 -12.66 -10.86
CA MET A 107 -1.36 -12.86 -9.85
C MET A 107 -2.62 -13.57 -10.40
N LYS A 108 -2.51 -14.28 -11.54
CA LYS A 108 -3.65 -14.92 -12.24
C LYS A 108 -4.21 -16.18 -11.56
N GLU A 109 -3.54 -16.75 -10.56
CA GLU A 109 -3.88 -18.10 -10.04
C GLU A 109 -4.65 -18.14 -8.70
N GLU A 110 -4.93 -17.02 -8.04
CA GLU A 110 -5.78 -17.03 -6.84
C GLU A 110 -7.25 -16.75 -7.16
N ASN A 111 -8.09 -17.68 -6.72
CA ASN A 111 -9.55 -17.77 -6.87
C ASN A 111 -10.30 -16.43 -6.73
N GLY A 112 -11.42 -16.29 -7.45
CA GLY A 112 -12.16 -15.07 -7.78
C GLY A 112 -12.78 -14.20 -6.66
N GLU A 113 -12.22 -14.17 -5.45
CA GLU A 113 -12.75 -13.40 -4.30
C GLU A 113 -11.76 -12.38 -3.70
N ASP A 114 -10.57 -12.17 -4.29
CA ASP A 114 -9.67 -11.11 -3.80
C ASP A 114 -10.12 -9.71 -4.28
N GLU A 115 -10.96 -9.08 -3.46
CA GLU A 115 -11.45 -7.72 -3.67
C GLU A 115 -10.32 -6.69 -3.78
N THR A 116 -9.17 -6.90 -3.12
CA THR A 116 -8.05 -5.97 -3.24
C THR A 116 -7.42 -6.03 -4.63
N LEU A 117 -7.24 -7.24 -5.17
CA LEU A 117 -6.75 -7.43 -6.53
C LEU A 117 -7.70 -6.82 -7.58
N LYS A 118 -9.01 -7.03 -7.42
CA LYS A 118 -10.03 -6.44 -8.31
C LYS A 118 -9.98 -4.91 -8.29
N ASN A 119 -9.90 -4.30 -7.10
CA ASN A 119 -9.81 -2.85 -6.95
C ASN A 119 -8.54 -2.30 -7.59
N ALA A 120 -7.39 -2.98 -7.40
CA ALA A 120 -6.14 -2.59 -8.04
C ALA A 120 -6.25 -2.63 -9.58
N ARG A 121 -6.83 -3.69 -10.15
CA ARG A 121 -7.02 -3.81 -11.60
C ARG A 121 -7.89 -2.70 -12.19
N ALA A 122 -8.99 -2.38 -11.51
CA ALA A 122 -9.87 -1.29 -11.92
C ALA A 122 -9.15 0.07 -11.97
N MET A 123 -8.22 0.33 -11.04
CA MET A 123 -7.44 1.57 -11.00
C MET A 123 -6.43 1.69 -12.16
N PHE A 124 -5.92 0.57 -12.69
CA PHE A 124 -4.90 0.57 -13.75
C PHE A 124 -5.46 0.22 -15.14
N GLY A 125 -6.78 0.25 -15.33
CA GLY A 125 -7.41 0.07 -16.64
C GLY A 125 -7.38 -1.36 -17.20
N GLY A 126 -7.10 -2.36 -16.35
CA GLY A 126 -7.21 -3.77 -16.74
C GLY A 126 -8.67 -4.20 -16.74
N ASN A 127 -9.30 -4.28 -17.92
CA ASN A 127 -10.63 -4.87 -18.05
C ASN A 127 -10.56 -6.35 -17.59
N PRO A 128 -11.56 -6.86 -16.85
CA PRO A 128 -11.55 -8.22 -16.27
C PRO A 128 -11.43 -9.34 -17.31
#